data_AF-A0A0F5YDI2-F1
#
_entry.id   AF-A0A0F5YDI2-F1
#
_cell.length_a   1.000
_cell.length_b   1.000
_cell.length_c   1.000
_cell.angle_alpha   90.00
_cell.angle_beta   90.00
_cell.angle_gamma   90.00
#
_symmetry.space_group_name_H-M   'P 1'
#
loop_
_entity.id
_entity.type
_entity.pdbx_description
1 polymer ?
#
loop_
_entity_poly.entity_id
_entity_poly.type
_entity_poly.pdbx_seq_one_letter_code
_entity_poly.pdbx_strand_id
1 'polypeptide(L)' 'MAHLEIKTKKNIYPGEAQKIIDKGTVTAILTTGTISLKAKALFDQANIAWAENVPEKEFMESEAKEEG' A
#
# COMPACT_ATOMS: atom_id res chain seq x y z
N MET A 1 -16.52 -5.44 -4.48
CA MET A 1 -15.55 -5.20 -5.57
C MET A 1 -14.19 -4.98 -4.93
N ALA A 2 -13.19 -5.76 -5.28
CA ALA A 2 -11.81 -5.52 -4.84
C ALA A 2 -11.34 -4.20 -5.47
N HIS A 3 -10.84 -3.28 -4.66
CA HIS A 3 -10.29 -2.03 -5.15
C HIS A 3 -8.85 -1.86 -4.66
N LEU A 4 -7.99 -1.44 -5.57
CA LEU A 4 -6.61 -1.08 -5.25
C LEU A 4 -6.65 0.28 -4.53
N GLU A 5 -6.39 0.29 -3.22
CA GLU A 5 -6.29 1.53 -2.46
C GLU A 5 -4.83 1.92 -2.30
N ILE A 6 -4.43 3.01 -2.96
CA ILE A 6 -3.08 3.58 -2.84
C ILE A 6 -3.09 4.62 -1.71
N LYS A 7 -2.24 4.43 -0.69
CA LYS A 7 -2.07 5.38 0.41
C LYS A 7 -0.61 5.79 0.56
N THR A 8 -0.35 7.07 0.36
CA THR A 8 0.98 7.66 0.56
C THR A 8 1.17 8.02 2.04
N LYS A 9 1.83 7.14 2.78
CA LYS A 9 2.38 7.45 4.11
C LYS A 9 3.86 7.14 4.13
N LYS A 10 4.64 8.06 4.68
CA LYS A 10 6.10 7.93 4.77
C LYS A 10 6.54 6.66 5.52
N ASN A 11 5.78 6.21 6.51
CA ASN A 11 6.02 4.94 7.20
C ASN A 11 4.70 4.25 7.55
N ILE A 12 4.64 2.93 7.44
CA ILE A 12 3.50 2.10 7.84
C ILE A 12 3.90 1.19 9.01
N TYR A 13 3.18 1.34 10.12
CA TYR A 13 3.37 0.61 11.38
C TYR A 13 2.16 -0.30 11.68
N PRO A 14 2.28 -1.25 12.63
CA PRO A 14 1.27 -2.30 12.81
C PRO A 14 -0.14 -1.81 13.07
N GLY A 15 -0.32 -0.73 13.86
CA GLY A 15 -1.64 -0.17 14.11
C GLY A 15 -2.31 0.42 12.86
N GLU A 16 -1.54 0.92 11.90
CA GLU A 16 -2.07 1.38 10.62
C GLU A 16 -2.33 0.22 9.66
N ALA A 17 -1.44 -0.78 9.66
CA ALA A 17 -1.65 -2.01 8.88
C ALA A 17 -2.94 -2.71 9.28
N GLN A 18 -3.23 -2.82 10.58
CA GLN A 18 -4.48 -3.40 11.07
C GLN A 18 -5.71 -2.63 10.57
N LYS A 19 -5.71 -1.30 10.68
CA LYS A 19 -6.82 -0.46 10.16
C LYS A 19 -7.04 -0.65 8.66
N ILE A 20 -5.99 -0.87 7.88
CA ILE A 20 -6.08 -1.13 6.44
C ILE A 20 -6.74 -2.50 6.19
N ILE A 21 -6.30 -3.53 6.90
CA ILE A 21 -6.84 -4.89 6.82
C ILE A 21 -8.32 -4.91 7.21
N ASP A 22 -8.68 -4.20 8.28
CA ASP A 22 -10.04 -4.14 8.82
C ASP A 22 -11.06 -3.55 7.83
N LYS A 23 -10.61 -2.81 6.81
CA LYS A 23 -11.49 -2.34 5.73
C LYS A 23 -12.03 -3.49 4.87
N GLY A 24 -11.30 -4.61 4.80
CA GLY A 24 -11.68 -5.81 4.06
C GLY A 24 -11.70 -5.65 2.53
N THR A 25 -11.22 -4.53 2.00
CA THR A 25 -11.34 -4.20 0.57
C THR A 25 -10.02 -3.96 -0.14
N VAL A 26 -8.93 -3.83 0.61
CA VAL A 26 -7.59 -3.55 0.08
C VAL A 26 -6.89 -4.86 -0.27
N THR A 27 -6.34 -4.93 -1.48
CA THR A 27 -5.61 -6.12 -1.97
C THR A 27 -4.11 -5.90 -2.13
N ALA A 28 -3.66 -4.65 -2.23
CA ALA A 28 -2.24 -4.33 -2.30
C ALA A 28 -1.93 -2.94 -1.71
N ILE A 29 -0.70 -2.78 -1.23
CA ILE A 29 -0.15 -1.54 -0.67
C ILE A 29 1.14 -1.17 -1.41
N LEU A 30 1.22 0.07 -1.91
CA LEU A 30 2.45 0.65 -2.43
C LEU A 30 2.79 1.91 -1.65
N THR A 31 4.06 2.07 -1.27
CA THR A 31 4.54 3.27 -0.59
C THR A 31 5.93 3.68 -1.05
N THR A 32 6.15 5.00 -1.15
CA THR A 32 7.50 5.60 -1.29
C THR A 32 8.32 5.51 -0.01
N GLY A 33 7.64 5.22 1.10
CA GLY A 33 8.17 5.10 2.43
C GLY A 33 8.61 3.69 2.81
N THR A 34 8.68 3.43 4.11
CA THR A 34 8.98 2.08 4.64
C THR A 34 7.77 1.43 5.32
N ILE A 35 7.76 0.11 5.34
CA ILE A 35 6.81 -0.72 6.07
C ILE A 35 7.59 -1.49 7.14
N SER A 36 7.19 -1.35 8.41
CA SER A 36 7.84 -2.07 9.50
C SER A 36 7.68 -3.60 9.34
N LEU A 37 8.63 -4.39 9.84
CA LEU A 37 8.57 -5.87 9.75
C LEU A 37 7.26 -6.46 10.30
N LYS A 38 6.77 -5.92 11.42
CA LYS A 38 5.50 -6.35 12.01
C LYS A 38 4.30 -5.99 11.12
N ALA A 39 4.34 -4.85 10.41
CA ALA A 39 3.29 -4.48 9.47
C ALA A 39 3.30 -5.36 8.21
N LYS A 40 4.49 -5.71 7.68
CA LYS A 40 4.63 -6.67 6.56
C LYS A 40 4.02 -8.02 6.91
N ALA A 41 4.33 -8.55 8.09
CA ALA A 41 3.77 -9.81 8.55
C ALA A 41 2.22 -9.78 8.64
N LEU A 42 1.63 -8.65 9.04
CA LEU A 42 0.17 -8.49 9.05
C LEU A 42 -0.40 -8.50 7.63
N PHE A 43 0.25 -7.83 6.67
CA PHE A 43 -0.17 -7.85 5.27
C PHE A 43 -0.04 -9.24 4.64
N ASP A 44 1.07 -9.94 4.91
CA ASP A 44 1.28 -11.32 4.45
C ASP A 44 0.18 -12.27 4.98
N GLN A 45 -0.16 -12.16 6.27
CA GLN A 45 -1.25 -12.92 6.90
C GLN A 45 -2.63 -12.61 6.29
N ALA A 46 -2.85 -11.37 5.88
CA ALA A 46 -4.08 -10.91 5.27
C ALA A 46 -4.16 -11.16 3.75
N ASN A 47 -3.16 -11.80 3.15
CA ASN A 47 -3.01 -11.93 1.68
C ASN A 47 -3.05 -10.58 0.94
N ILE A 48 -2.47 -9.53 1.54
CA ILE A 48 -2.33 -8.20 0.94
C ILE A 48 -0.90 -8.07 0.40
N ALA A 49 -0.75 -7.86 -0.90
CA ALA A 49 0.56 -7.62 -1.49
C ALA A 49 1.13 -6.27 -1.02
N TRP A 50 2.45 -6.16 -0.91
CA TRP A 50 3.07 -4.89 -0.51
C TRP A 50 4.37 -4.60 -1.26
N ALA A 51 4.62 -3.31 -1.49
CA ALA A 51 5.87 -2.78 -2.00
C ALA A 51 6.24 -1.50 -1.23
N GLU A 52 7.51 -1.37 -0.86
CA GLU A 52 8.07 -0.22 -0.15
C GLU A 52 9.26 0.37 -0.89
N ASN A 53 9.65 1.60 -0.54
CA ASN A 53 10.68 2.37 -1.24
C ASN A 53 10.43 2.48 -2.76
N VAL A 54 9.16 2.44 -3.17
CA VAL A 54 8.78 2.63 -4.58
C VAL A 54 9.14 4.08 -4.96
N PRO A 55 9.93 4.33 -6.01
CA PRO A 55 10.33 5.69 -6.36
C PRO A 55 9.11 6.58 -6.65
N GLU A 56 9.15 7.83 -6.18
CA GLU A 56 8.02 8.78 -6.32
C GLU A 56 7.61 8.99 -7.79
N LYS A 57 8.58 8.95 -8.71
CA LYS A 57 8.32 9.03 -10.16
C LYS A 57 7.36 7.94 -10.68
N GLU A 58 7.36 6.75 -10.07
CA GLU A 58 6.48 5.64 -10.48
C GLU A 58 5.01 5.93 -10.11
N PHE A 59 4.77 6.74 -9.07
CA PHE A 59 3.42 7.21 -8.73
C PHE A 59 2.98 8.35 -9.66
N MET A 60 3.90 9.24 -10.04
CA MET A 60 3.62 10.42 -10.86
C MET A 60 3.39 10.08 -12.35
N GLU A 61 4.10 9.08 -12.90
CA GLU A 61 3.89 8.63 -14.28
C GLU A 61 2.51 7.98 -14.50
N SER A 62 1.83 7.57 -13.42
CA SER A 62 0.50 6.97 -13.46
C SER A 62 -0.59 8.01 -13.75
N GLU A 63 -0.45 9.24 -13.24
CA GLU A 63 -1.45 10.31 -13.43
C GLU A 63 -1.45 10.90 -14.85
N ALA A 64 -0.39 10.64 -15.64
CA ALA A 64 -0.25 11.17 -17.00
C ALA A 64 -0.79 10.25 -18.11
N LYS A 65 -1.36 9.07 -17.77
CA LYS A 65 -1.86 8.08 -18.74
C LYS A 65 -3.33 7.67 -18.55
N GLU A 66 -4.14 8.54 -17.94
CA GLU A 66 -5.61 8.47 -18.06
C GLU A 66 -6.14 9.58 -18.99
N GLU A 67 -5.58 9.70 -20.20
CA GLU A 67 -6.27 10.38 -21.31
C GLU A 67 -5.99 9.61 -22.62
N GLY A 68 -7.01 8.93 -23.16
CA GLY A 68 -6.99 8.29 -24.48
C GLY A 68 -7.82 7.02 -24.57
#